data_AF-A0A2W7G1S5-F1
#
_entry.id   AF-A0A2W7G1S5-F1
#
_cell.length_a   1.000
_cell.length_b   1.000
_cell.length_c   1.000
_cell.angle_alpha   90.00
_cell.angle_beta   90.00
_cell.angle_gamma   90.00
#
_symmetry.space_group_name_H-M   'P 1'
#
loop_
_entity.id
_entity.type
_entity.pdbx_description
1 polymer ?
#
loop_
_entity_poly.entity_id
_entity_poly.type
_entity_poly.pdbx_seq_one_letter_code
_entity_poly.pdbx_strand_id
1 'polypeptide(L)'
;MNNRKMELKKLKKYELHSSWYLILILTAIFATWLLVIYIVSIFQNKYLENDDLGLTNDIVVSIITGLISGILMILFAFIFLDLVKRSFIKDYFSYYSYLNALRNKTKYTFFKDSKIPKDLYAKNAKQMTKMEFISIVAGILNYSIMSPHYKNLVNEIDSDFALHSFLTPNFNKLRKIAISKIIIFDLLIPISIQSLLLSIIILINNRSIMLTSSISHNSEDISISAITRILIILLTTIFSLMISISIYEFYILNKIKNYNSFNDFYFLSFNNYDFKKLNSSLIKR
;
A
#
# COMPACT_ATOMS: atom_id res chain seq x y z
N MET A 1 28.82 5.72 15.35
CA MET A 1 27.53 4.97 15.32
C MET A 1 26.29 5.83 15.59
N ASN A 2 26.33 6.85 16.46
CA ASN A 2 25.19 7.77 16.67
C ASN A 2 24.94 8.75 15.51
N ASN A 3 25.98 9.24 14.84
CA ASN A 3 25.85 10.19 13.74
C ASN A 3 25.10 9.59 12.54
N ARG A 4 25.47 8.38 12.10
CA ARG A 4 24.77 7.67 11.01
C ARG A 4 23.26 7.50 11.24
N LYS A 5 22.85 7.10 12.44
CA LYS A 5 21.41 6.97 12.77
C LYS A 5 20.71 8.33 12.69
N MET A 6 21.37 9.41 13.12
CA MET A 6 20.85 10.77 13.06
C MET A 6 20.78 11.30 11.61
N GLU A 7 21.79 11.03 10.80
CA GLU A 7 21.84 11.38 9.36
C GLU A 7 20.74 10.68 8.59
N LEU A 8 20.60 9.35 8.74
CA LEU A 8 19.50 8.60 8.15
C LEU A 8 18.14 9.08 8.65
N LYS A 9 18.01 9.46 9.93
CA LYS A 9 16.77 10.05 10.44
C LYS A 9 16.43 11.38 9.74
N LYS A 10 17.43 12.23 9.48
CA LYS A 10 17.24 13.48 8.72
C LYS A 10 16.83 13.21 7.26
N LEU A 11 17.45 12.23 6.60
CA LEU A 11 17.15 11.84 5.21
C LEU A 11 15.74 11.23 5.07
N LYS A 12 15.27 10.49 6.07
CA LYS A 12 13.93 9.90 6.09
C LYS A 12 12.81 10.86 6.52
N LYS A 13 13.14 11.95 7.21
CA LYS A 13 12.13 12.83 7.78
C LYS A 13 11.41 13.60 6.67
N TYR A 14 10.11 13.35 6.55
CA TYR A 14 9.22 14.10 5.67
C TYR A 14 9.13 15.56 6.12
N GLU A 15 9.20 16.50 5.17
CA GLU A 15 8.80 17.88 5.45
C GLU A 15 7.26 17.98 5.53
N LEU A 16 6.73 17.75 6.73
CA LEU A 16 5.30 17.82 7.03
C LEU A 16 4.68 19.17 6.60
N HIS A 17 5.43 20.26 6.69
CA HIS A 17 4.98 21.59 6.26
C HIS A 17 4.66 21.69 4.76
N SER A 18 5.22 20.84 3.91
CA SER A 18 4.88 20.85 2.49
C SER A 18 3.66 19.99 2.16
N SER A 19 3.19 19.15 3.09
CA SER A 19 2.21 18.08 2.84
C SER A 19 0.98 18.10 3.75
N TRP A 20 0.92 19.02 4.73
CA TRP A 20 -0.17 19.08 5.72
C TRP A 20 -1.56 19.29 5.10
N TYR A 21 -1.66 20.09 4.03
CA TYR A 21 -2.94 20.34 3.35
C TYR A 21 -3.50 19.06 2.70
N LEU A 22 -2.63 18.21 2.13
CA LEU A 22 -3.02 16.92 1.56
C LEU A 22 -3.50 15.94 2.64
N ILE A 23 -2.84 15.96 3.80
CA ILE A 23 -3.24 15.15 4.95
C ILE A 23 -4.64 15.59 5.41
N LEU A 24 -4.90 16.90 5.51
CA LEU A 24 -6.23 17.41 5.87
C LEU A 24 -7.30 16.98 4.88
N ILE A 25 -7.04 17.12 3.57
CA ILE A 25 -7.97 16.68 2.52
C ILE A 25 -8.28 15.18 2.66
N LEU A 26 -7.26 14.34 2.87
CA LEU A 26 -7.45 12.90 3.10
C LEU A 26 -8.30 12.62 4.34
N THR A 27 -8.09 13.34 5.44
CA THR A 27 -8.90 13.18 6.65
C THR A 27 -10.36 13.62 6.45
N ALA A 28 -10.60 14.69 5.69
CA ALA A 28 -11.95 15.14 5.37
C ALA A 28 -12.68 14.11 4.50
N ILE A 29 -12.02 13.60 3.43
CA ILE A 29 -12.57 12.54 2.58
C ILE A 29 -12.92 11.31 3.42
N PHE A 30 -12.04 10.90 4.34
CA PHE A 30 -12.28 9.74 5.20
C PHE A 30 -13.48 9.95 6.14
N ALA A 31 -13.58 11.12 6.77
CA ALA A 31 -14.71 11.45 7.65
C ALA A 31 -16.04 11.50 6.90
N THR A 32 -16.09 12.14 5.73
CA THR A 32 -17.28 12.16 4.88
C THR A 32 -17.67 10.74 4.44
N TRP A 33 -16.70 9.90 4.12
CA TRP A 33 -16.96 8.53 3.70
C TRP A 33 -17.51 7.65 4.84
N LEU A 34 -17.01 7.82 6.06
CA LEU A 34 -17.59 7.16 7.24
C LEU A 34 -19.05 7.54 7.45
N LEU A 35 -19.40 8.80 7.22
CA LEU A 35 -20.79 9.27 7.28
C LEU A 35 -21.66 8.60 6.20
N VAL A 36 -21.15 8.43 4.97
CA VAL A 36 -21.86 7.68 3.91
C VAL A 36 -22.10 6.23 4.32
N ILE A 37 -21.09 5.52 4.85
CA ILE A 37 -21.23 4.14 5.34
C ILE A 37 -22.30 4.08 6.44
N TYR A 38 -22.28 5.03 7.37
CA TYR A 38 -23.27 5.13 8.44
C TYR A 38 -24.69 5.29 7.88
N ILE A 39 -24.88 6.20 6.91
CA ILE A 39 -26.19 6.43 6.29
C ILE A 39 -26.70 5.16 5.60
N VAL A 40 -25.86 4.54 4.76
CA VAL A 40 -26.22 3.31 4.01
C VAL A 40 -26.54 2.15 4.95
N SER A 41 -25.84 2.05 6.08
CA SER A 41 -26.02 0.96 7.02
C SER A 41 -27.29 1.11 7.86
N ILE A 42 -27.67 2.32 8.26
CA ILE A 42 -28.75 2.57 9.22
C ILE A 42 -30.07 2.92 8.56
N PHE A 43 -30.07 3.77 7.53
CA PHE A 43 -31.33 4.22 6.94
C PHE A 43 -31.92 3.12 6.06
N GLN A 44 -33.18 2.80 6.31
CA GLN A 44 -33.92 1.85 5.51
C GLN A 44 -34.34 2.49 4.18
N ASN A 45 -34.41 1.65 3.15
CA ASN A 45 -34.77 2.09 1.82
C ASN A 45 -36.27 2.36 1.71
N LYS A 46 -36.65 3.36 0.92
CA LYS A 46 -38.04 3.79 0.74
C LYS A 46 -38.90 2.73 0.02
N TYR A 47 -38.28 1.79 -0.69
CA TYR A 47 -38.95 0.72 -1.44
C TYR A 47 -39.33 -0.51 -0.58
N LEU A 48 -39.40 -0.36 0.74
CA LEU A 48 -39.80 -1.42 1.67
C LEU A 48 -41.17 -2.04 1.33
N GLU A 49 -42.07 -1.27 0.72
CA GLU A 49 -43.40 -1.74 0.31
C GLU A 49 -43.38 -2.85 -0.76
N ASN A 50 -42.24 -3.05 -1.45
CA ASN A 50 -42.03 -4.18 -2.37
C ASN A 50 -40.86 -5.04 -1.84
N ASP A 51 -41.17 -6.09 -1.10
CA ASP A 51 -40.20 -6.95 -0.38
C ASP A 51 -38.95 -7.32 -1.20
N ASP A 52 -39.13 -7.84 -2.43
CA ASP A 52 -38.02 -8.27 -3.28
C ASP A 52 -37.17 -7.10 -3.82
N LEU A 53 -37.80 -5.98 -4.18
CA LEU A 53 -37.12 -4.80 -4.72
C LEU A 53 -36.39 -4.03 -3.61
N GLY A 54 -36.95 -3.98 -2.41
CA GLY A 54 -36.31 -3.39 -1.24
C GLY A 54 -35.03 -4.12 -0.87
N LEU A 55 -35.10 -5.46 -0.78
CA LEU A 55 -33.98 -6.33 -0.41
C LEU A 55 -32.85 -6.28 -1.44
N THR A 56 -33.18 -6.40 -2.73
CA THR A 56 -32.18 -6.34 -3.80
C THR A 56 -31.47 -4.98 -3.84
N ASN A 57 -32.20 -3.88 -3.69
CA ASN A 57 -31.60 -2.55 -3.67
C ASN A 57 -30.66 -2.35 -2.47
N ASP A 58 -31.03 -2.82 -1.28
CA ASP A 58 -30.18 -2.73 -0.08
C ASP A 58 -28.84 -3.48 -0.25
N ILE A 59 -28.89 -4.67 -0.87
CA ILE A 59 -27.69 -5.44 -1.19
C ILE A 59 -26.84 -4.68 -2.22
N VAL A 60 -27.45 -4.18 -3.30
CA VAL A 60 -26.73 -3.46 -4.37
C VAL A 60 -26.07 -2.19 -3.83
N VAL A 61 -26.78 -1.38 -3.04
CA VAL A 61 -26.24 -0.16 -2.44
C VAL A 61 -25.09 -0.50 -1.48
N SER A 62 -25.23 -1.57 -0.68
CA SER A 62 -24.16 -2.04 0.22
C SER A 62 -22.93 -2.52 -0.56
N ILE A 63 -23.11 -3.23 -1.67
CA ILE A 63 -22.02 -3.68 -2.54
C ILE A 63 -21.29 -2.49 -3.17
N ILE A 64 -22.03 -1.53 -3.75
CA ILE A 64 -21.44 -0.33 -4.37
C ILE A 64 -20.65 0.47 -3.33
N THR A 65 -21.22 0.65 -2.14
CA THR A 65 -20.57 1.35 -1.03
C THR A 65 -19.29 0.63 -0.60
N GLY A 66 -19.29 -0.70 -0.52
CA GLY A 66 -18.08 -1.45 -0.19
C GLY A 66 -17.04 -1.46 -1.31
N LEU A 67 -17.42 -1.44 -2.58
CA LEU A 67 -16.48 -1.28 -3.70
C LEU A 67 -15.78 0.08 -3.67
N ILE A 68 -16.53 1.17 -3.44
CA ILE A 68 -15.93 2.52 -3.31
C ILE A 68 -15.04 2.59 -2.07
N SER A 69 -15.45 1.97 -0.95
CA SER A 69 -14.62 1.83 0.25
C SER A 69 -13.31 1.10 -0.07
N GLY A 70 -13.36 0.04 -0.87
CA GLY A 70 -12.20 -0.68 -1.37
C GLY A 70 -11.25 0.22 -2.16
N ILE A 71 -11.76 1.02 -3.10
CA ILE A 71 -10.96 1.96 -3.89
C ILE A 71 -10.26 3.00 -3.00
N LEU A 72 -10.97 3.59 -2.05
CA LEU A 72 -10.38 4.54 -1.10
C LEU A 72 -9.30 3.86 -0.25
N MET A 73 -9.56 2.65 0.23
CA MET A 73 -8.60 1.90 1.05
C MET A 73 -7.34 1.51 0.27
N ILE A 74 -7.45 1.24 -1.04
CA ILE A 74 -6.30 1.01 -1.92
C ILE A 74 -5.40 2.26 -1.97
N LEU A 75 -5.99 3.46 -2.14
CA LEU A 75 -5.23 4.72 -2.14
C LEU A 75 -4.46 4.89 -0.82
N PHE A 76 -5.13 4.68 0.31
CA PHE A 76 -4.48 4.71 1.62
C PHE A 76 -3.38 3.65 1.74
N ALA A 77 -3.61 2.43 1.28
CA ALA A 77 -2.63 1.34 1.33
C ALA A 77 -1.33 1.71 0.60
N PHE A 78 -1.42 2.36 -0.56
CA PHE A 78 -0.23 2.85 -1.29
C PHE A 78 0.51 3.97 -0.54
N ILE A 79 -0.22 4.90 0.10
CA ILE A 79 0.36 5.97 0.91
C ILE A 79 1.10 5.37 2.12
N PHE A 80 0.43 4.46 2.86
CA PHE A 80 1.03 3.79 4.01
C PHE A 80 2.23 2.94 3.61
N LEU A 81 2.15 2.23 2.48
CA LEU A 81 3.28 1.46 1.97
C LEU A 81 4.51 2.33 1.73
N ASP A 82 4.35 3.54 1.20
CA ASP A 82 5.47 4.47 1.01
C ASP A 82 6.06 4.94 2.36
N LEU A 83 5.20 5.34 3.30
CA LEU A 83 5.61 5.80 4.63
C LEU A 83 6.31 4.70 5.44
N VAL A 84 5.71 3.52 5.48
CA VAL A 84 6.23 2.35 6.19
C VAL A 84 7.60 1.96 5.62
N LYS A 85 7.73 1.85 4.30
CA LYS A 85 9.00 1.47 3.68
C LYS A 85 10.10 2.50 3.92
N ARG A 86 9.77 3.79 3.83
CA ARG A 86 10.70 4.89 4.18
C ARG A 86 11.16 4.78 5.64
N SER A 87 10.26 4.45 6.57
CA SER A 87 10.61 4.28 7.99
C SER A 87 11.64 3.16 8.21
N PHE A 88 11.51 2.06 7.46
CA PHE A 88 12.36 0.89 7.61
C PHE A 88 13.74 0.97 6.92
N ILE A 89 14.06 2.01 6.15
CA ILE A 89 15.37 2.17 5.48
C ILE A 89 16.53 2.05 6.50
N LYS A 90 17.44 1.09 6.40
CA LYS A 90 18.47 0.88 7.44
C LYS A 90 19.85 1.43 7.09
N ASP A 91 20.12 1.60 5.80
CA ASP A 91 21.43 1.96 5.27
C ASP A 91 21.31 2.93 4.07
N TYR A 92 22.44 3.45 3.60
CA TYR A 92 22.46 4.40 2.49
C TYR A 92 22.08 3.75 1.16
N PHE A 93 22.38 2.47 0.97
CA PHE A 93 22.00 1.75 -0.25
C PHE A 93 20.49 1.54 -0.37
N SER A 94 19.81 1.26 0.73
CA SER A 94 18.35 1.20 0.80
C SER A 94 17.74 2.57 0.49
N TYR A 95 18.38 3.66 0.94
CA TYR A 95 17.95 5.01 0.61
C TYR A 95 18.15 5.33 -0.88
N TYR A 96 19.28 4.93 -1.47
CA TYR A 96 19.51 5.02 -2.91
C TYR A 96 18.45 4.25 -3.72
N SER A 97 18.12 3.03 -3.28
CA SER A 97 17.11 2.20 -3.93
C SER A 97 15.71 2.82 -3.82
N TYR A 98 15.39 3.41 -2.67
CA TYR A 98 14.17 4.21 -2.49
C TYR A 98 14.11 5.37 -3.50
N LEU A 99 15.15 6.19 -3.57
CA LEU A 99 15.19 7.35 -4.47
C LEU A 99 15.06 6.94 -5.94
N ASN A 100 15.71 5.87 -6.36
CA ASN A 100 15.56 5.37 -7.73
C ASN A 100 14.17 4.79 -8.00
N ALA A 101 13.55 4.13 -7.01
CA ALA A 101 12.19 3.64 -7.15
C ALA A 101 11.18 4.77 -7.34
N LEU A 102 11.42 5.97 -6.78
CA LEU A 102 10.53 7.15 -6.96
C LEU A 102 10.31 7.48 -8.44
N ARG A 103 11.30 7.22 -9.31
CA ARG A 103 11.19 7.42 -10.75
C ARG A 103 10.12 6.55 -11.42
N ASN A 104 9.94 5.34 -10.91
CA ASN A 104 8.90 4.42 -11.38
C ASN A 104 7.56 4.63 -10.65
N LYS A 105 7.56 5.42 -9.55
CA LYS A 105 6.38 5.81 -8.76
C LYS A 105 5.75 7.15 -9.17
N THR A 106 6.08 7.73 -10.32
CA THR A 106 5.71 9.13 -10.65
C THR A 106 4.21 9.39 -10.74
N LYS A 107 3.38 8.35 -10.82
CA LYS A 107 1.91 8.44 -10.73
C LYS A 107 1.33 8.24 -9.32
N TYR A 108 2.13 7.81 -8.34
CA TYR A 108 1.64 7.36 -7.01
C TYR A 108 2.42 7.94 -5.82
N THR A 109 3.40 8.81 -6.05
CA THR A 109 4.07 9.55 -4.98
C THR A 109 3.16 10.69 -4.53
N PHE A 110 2.23 10.35 -3.65
CA PHE A 110 1.22 11.28 -3.13
C PHE A 110 1.85 12.47 -2.42
N PHE A 111 2.98 12.24 -1.74
CA PHE A 111 3.78 13.29 -1.15
C PHE A 111 5.11 13.39 -1.92
N LYS A 112 5.43 14.59 -2.42
CA LYS A 112 6.76 14.94 -2.95
C LYS A 112 7.57 15.67 -1.88
N ASP A 113 8.80 15.22 -1.65
CA ASP A 113 9.70 15.79 -0.65
C ASP A 113 10.46 16.94 -1.33
N SER A 114 10.38 18.14 -0.77
CA SER A 114 11.01 19.36 -1.29
C SER A 114 12.54 19.23 -1.41
N LYS A 115 13.15 18.39 -0.57
CA LYS A 115 14.61 18.14 -0.54
C LYS A 115 15.10 17.27 -1.69
N ILE A 116 14.20 16.52 -2.31
CA ILE A 116 14.54 15.62 -3.41
C ILE A 116 14.38 16.39 -4.73
N PRO A 117 15.41 16.41 -5.60
CA PRO A 117 15.32 17.06 -6.90
C PRO A 117 14.07 16.63 -7.68
N LYS A 118 13.34 17.61 -8.22
CA LYS A 118 12.08 17.38 -8.95
C LYS A 118 12.26 16.41 -10.13
N ASP A 119 13.43 16.42 -10.74
CA ASP A 119 13.77 15.59 -11.89
C ASP A 119 13.75 14.09 -11.56
N LEU A 120 14.00 13.70 -10.30
CA LEU A 120 13.89 12.30 -9.88
C LEU A 120 12.45 11.79 -9.84
N TYR A 121 11.47 12.71 -9.78
CA TYR A 121 10.05 12.42 -9.93
C TYR A 121 9.58 12.46 -11.39
N ALA A 122 10.49 12.52 -12.38
CA ALA A 122 10.12 12.44 -13.79
C ALA A 122 10.14 10.98 -14.29
N LYS A 123 9.09 10.56 -15.03
CA LYS A 123 8.89 9.17 -15.48
C LYS A 123 10.06 8.58 -16.29
N ASN A 124 10.83 9.43 -16.95
CA ASN A 124 11.94 9.05 -17.83
C ASN A 124 13.32 9.43 -17.27
N ALA A 125 13.44 9.76 -15.98
CA ALA A 125 14.73 10.14 -15.41
C ALA A 125 15.79 9.03 -15.58
N LYS A 126 17.06 9.40 -15.67
CA LYS A 126 18.12 8.39 -15.75
C LYS A 126 18.36 7.75 -14.38
N GLN A 127 18.89 6.54 -14.38
CA GLN A 127 19.35 5.90 -13.15
C GLN A 127 20.45 6.74 -12.53
N MET A 128 20.29 7.03 -11.25
CA MET A 128 21.23 7.86 -10.52
C MET A 128 22.58 7.15 -10.45
N THR A 129 23.66 7.87 -10.76
CA THR A 129 25.01 7.35 -10.51
C THR A 129 25.34 7.40 -9.02
N LYS A 130 26.36 6.66 -8.60
CA LYS A 130 26.80 6.71 -7.20
C LYS A 130 27.26 8.12 -6.80
N MET A 131 27.94 8.82 -7.70
CA MET A 131 28.35 10.22 -7.49
C MET A 131 27.17 11.18 -7.36
N GLU A 132 26.16 11.05 -8.21
CA GLU A 132 24.92 11.84 -8.09
C GLU A 132 24.22 11.59 -6.74
N PHE A 133 24.18 10.34 -6.29
CA PHE A 133 23.62 9.98 -4.99
C PHE A 133 24.37 10.63 -3.83
N ILE A 134 25.70 10.55 -3.83
CA ILE A 134 26.54 11.17 -2.81
C ILE A 134 26.28 12.68 -2.78
N SER A 135 26.18 13.32 -3.94
CA SER A 135 25.92 14.77 -4.03
C SER A 135 24.57 15.18 -3.42
N ILE A 136 23.51 14.38 -3.65
CA ILE A 136 22.19 14.62 -3.08
C ILE A 136 22.20 14.45 -1.57
N VAL A 137 22.80 13.35 -1.07
CA VAL A 137 22.87 13.09 0.37
C VAL A 137 23.68 14.16 1.08
N ALA A 138 24.84 14.55 0.52
CA ALA A 138 25.65 15.63 1.06
C ALA A 138 24.91 16.98 1.07
N GLY A 139 24.15 17.28 0.01
CA GLY A 139 23.30 18.47 -0.07
C GLY A 139 22.22 18.50 1.00
N ILE A 140 21.51 17.38 1.24
CA ILE A 140 20.48 17.31 2.29
C ILE A 140 21.08 17.45 3.71
N LEU A 141 22.31 16.96 3.91
CA LEU A 141 23.02 17.04 5.19
C LEU A 141 23.81 18.35 5.36
N ASN A 142 23.87 19.22 4.35
CA ASN A 142 24.68 20.44 4.30
C ASN A 142 26.18 20.18 4.52
N TYR A 143 26.74 19.12 3.93
CA TYR A 143 28.16 18.81 4.01
C TYR A 143 28.93 19.43 2.85
N SER A 144 30.00 20.16 3.15
CA SER A 144 30.91 20.70 2.13
C SER A 144 31.85 19.60 1.63
N ILE A 145 32.21 19.64 0.34
CA ILE A 145 33.07 18.64 -0.33
C ILE A 145 34.43 18.51 0.38
N MET A 146 34.94 19.62 0.93
CA MET A 146 36.23 19.67 1.63
C MET A 146 36.16 19.20 3.09
N SER A 147 34.97 18.91 3.62
CA SER A 147 34.81 18.54 5.02
C SER A 147 35.23 17.09 5.30
N PRO A 148 35.79 16.79 6.49
CA PRO A 148 35.99 15.41 6.95
C PRO A 148 34.68 14.60 6.98
N HIS A 149 33.54 15.27 7.23
CA HIS A 149 32.22 14.65 7.21
C HIS A 149 31.81 14.13 5.83
N TYR A 150 32.13 14.87 4.77
CA TYR A 150 31.89 14.41 3.40
C TYR A 150 32.73 13.17 3.05
N LYS A 151 34.02 13.17 3.41
CA LYS A 151 34.88 12.00 3.20
C LYS A 151 34.38 10.76 3.94
N ASN A 152 33.92 10.93 5.17
CA ASN A 152 33.32 9.85 5.95
C ASN A 152 32.02 9.34 5.33
N LEU A 153 31.15 10.26 4.86
CA LEU A 153 29.92 9.91 4.16
C LEU A 153 30.19 9.07 2.91
N VAL A 154 31.17 9.47 2.09
CA VAL A 154 31.59 8.70 0.90
C VAL A 154 32.01 7.29 1.30
N ASN A 155 32.86 7.14 2.31
CA ASN A 155 33.32 5.83 2.78
C ASN A 155 32.16 4.96 3.30
N GLU A 156 31.20 5.53 4.03
CA GLU A 156 30.03 4.81 4.53
C GLU A 156 29.10 4.36 3.38
N ILE A 157 28.87 5.24 2.39
CA ILE A 157 28.10 4.90 1.19
C ILE A 157 28.80 3.79 0.41
N ASP A 158 30.12 3.87 0.25
CA ASP A 158 30.92 2.88 -0.45
C ASP A 158 30.83 1.50 0.21
N SER A 159 30.95 1.47 1.55
CA SER A 159 30.80 0.25 2.34
C SER A 159 29.40 -0.35 2.19
N ASP A 160 28.35 0.47 2.30
CA ASP A 160 26.97 -0.01 2.15
C ASP A 160 26.72 -0.55 0.74
N PHE A 161 27.21 0.11 -0.31
CA PHE A 161 27.06 -0.39 -1.68
C PHE A 161 27.79 -1.72 -1.90
N ALA A 162 28.97 -1.91 -1.28
CA ALA A 162 29.70 -3.17 -1.35
C ALA A 162 28.99 -4.30 -0.59
N LEU A 163 28.35 -4.02 0.54
CA LEU A 163 27.56 -5.01 1.28
C LEU A 163 26.40 -5.58 0.46
N HIS A 164 25.84 -4.77 -0.45
CA HIS A 164 24.76 -5.17 -1.35
C HIS A 164 25.23 -5.59 -2.74
N SER A 165 26.55 -5.71 -2.97
CA SER A 165 27.10 -6.22 -4.23
C SER A 165 27.11 -7.75 -4.23
N PHE A 166 25.93 -8.35 -4.20
CA PHE A 166 25.80 -9.81 -4.32
C PHE A 166 25.95 -10.25 -5.78
N LEU A 167 26.51 -11.46 -5.99
CA LEU A 167 26.53 -12.15 -7.27
C LEU A 167 25.11 -12.28 -7.86
N THR A 168 25.04 -12.43 -9.19
CA THR A 168 23.83 -12.38 -10.01
C THR A 168 22.64 -13.12 -9.35
N PRO A 169 21.54 -12.44 -8.98
CA PRO A 169 20.41 -13.07 -8.34
C PRO A 169 19.74 -14.03 -9.30
N ASN A 170 19.39 -15.23 -8.82
CA ASN A 170 18.62 -16.19 -9.62
C ASN A 170 17.16 -15.73 -9.71
N PHE A 171 16.87 -14.94 -10.75
CA PHE A 171 15.54 -14.35 -10.99
C PHE A 171 14.43 -15.42 -11.03
N ASN A 172 14.70 -16.61 -11.57
CA ASN A 172 13.70 -17.66 -11.70
C ASN A 172 13.29 -18.23 -10.34
N LYS A 173 14.25 -18.51 -9.46
CA LYS A 173 13.96 -18.99 -8.09
C LYS A 173 13.21 -17.93 -7.28
N LEU A 174 13.63 -16.68 -7.38
CA LEU A 174 13.01 -15.57 -6.65
C LEU A 174 11.60 -15.27 -7.14
N ARG A 175 11.35 -15.38 -8.46
CA ARG A 175 10.01 -15.24 -9.04
C ARG A 175 9.05 -16.30 -8.51
N LYS A 176 9.47 -17.57 -8.40
CA LYS A 176 8.62 -18.63 -7.83
C LYS A 176 8.24 -18.35 -6.38
N ILE A 177 9.20 -17.92 -5.57
CA ILE A 177 8.96 -17.56 -4.16
C ILE A 177 7.99 -16.36 -4.07
N ALA A 178 8.18 -15.36 -4.93
CA ALA A 178 7.32 -14.20 -4.97
C ALA A 178 5.86 -14.54 -5.35
N ILE A 179 5.68 -15.39 -6.37
CA ILE A 179 4.36 -15.90 -6.78
C ILE A 179 3.67 -16.62 -5.61
N SER A 180 4.40 -17.51 -4.92
CA SER A 180 3.83 -18.23 -3.77
C SER A 180 3.37 -17.28 -2.68
N LYS A 181 4.16 -16.24 -2.37
CA LYS A 181 3.77 -15.21 -1.39
C LYS A 181 2.54 -14.41 -1.82
N ILE A 182 2.48 -13.97 -3.09
CA ILE A 182 1.30 -13.29 -3.64
C ILE A 182 0.06 -14.16 -3.46
N ILE A 183 0.12 -15.43 -3.86
CA ILE A 183 -1.03 -16.34 -3.76
C ILE A 183 -1.46 -16.54 -2.30
N ILE A 184 -0.52 -16.72 -1.37
CA ILE A 184 -0.85 -16.96 0.03
C ILE A 184 -1.44 -15.71 0.68
N PHE A 185 -0.74 -14.58 0.58
CA PHE A 185 -1.10 -13.35 1.30
C PHE A 185 -2.20 -12.55 0.63
N ASP A 186 -2.24 -12.48 -0.70
CA ASP A 186 -3.22 -11.66 -1.42
C ASP A 186 -4.45 -12.43 -1.87
N LEU A 187 -4.45 -13.77 -1.88
CA LEU A 187 -5.62 -14.56 -2.30
C LEU A 187 -6.12 -15.49 -1.19
N LEU A 188 -5.31 -16.44 -0.73
CA LEU A 188 -5.77 -17.49 0.18
C LEU A 188 -6.27 -16.93 1.52
N ILE A 189 -5.51 -16.01 2.14
CA ILE A 189 -5.89 -15.40 3.42
C ILE A 189 -7.17 -14.55 3.27
N PRO A 190 -7.28 -13.61 2.31
CA PRO A 190 -8.50 -12.83 2.10
C PRO A 190 -9.73 -13.70 1.79
N ILE A 191 -9.60 -14.73 0.95
CA ILE A 191 -10.69 -15.67 0.64
C ILE A 191 -11.16 -16.39 1.91
N SER A 192 -10.24 -16.81 2.77
CA SER A 192 -10.57 -17.47 4.04
C SER A 192 -11.37 -16.53 4.96
N ILE A 193 -10.98 -15.25 5.03
CA ILE A 193 -11.70 -14.23 5.81
C ILE A 193 -13.08 -13.97 5.20
N GLN A 194 -13.19 -13.87 3.88
CA GLN A 194 -14.48 -13.69 3.19
C GLN A 194 -15.43 -14.86 3.44
N SER A 195 -14.94 -16.10 3.38
CA SER A 195 -15.72 -17.29 3.68
C SER A 195 -16.26 -17.26 5.12
N LEU A 196 -15.44 -16.81 6.08
CA LEU A 196 -15.86 -16.66 7.47
C LEU A 196 -16.93 -15.57 7.63
N LEU A 197 -16.77 -14.42 6.98
CA LEU A 197 -17.77 -13.35 7.00
C LEU A 197 -19.10 -13.79 6.36
N LEU A 198 -19.05 -14.51 5.25
CA LEU A 198 -20.23 -15.06 4.58
C LEU A 198 -20.96 -16.06 5.49
N SER A 199 -20.22 -16.93 6.18
CA SER A 199 -20.79 -17.85 7.17
C SER A 199 -21.51 -17.12 8.30
N ILE A 200 -20.92 -16.03 8.81
CA ILE A 200 -21.54 -15.19 9.84
C ILE A 200 -22.84 -14.55 9.33
N ILE A 201 -22.85 -14.01 8.10
CA ILE A 201 -24.06 -13.44 7.48
C ILE A 201 -25.17 -14.48 7.39
N ILE A 202 -24.85 -15.68 6.89
CA ILE A 202 -25.81 -16.79 6.78
C ILE A 202 -26.34 -17.19 8.15
N LEU A 203 -25.48 -17.28 9.18
CA LEU A 203 -25.88 -17.67 10.53
C LEU A 203 -26.82 -16.64 11.17
N ILE A 204 -26.55 -15.34 11.02
CA ILE A 204 -27.41 -14.26 11.52
C ILE A 204 -28.78 -14.33 10.85
N ASN A 205 -28.81 -14.46 9.52
CA ASN A 205 -30.07 -14.48 8.76
C ASN A 205 -30.86 -15.77 9.01
N ASN A 206 -30.23 -16.95 9.02
CA ASN A 206 -30.91 -18.21 9.33
C ASN A 206 -31.43 -18.24 10.77
N ARG A 207 -30.70 -17.67 11.73
CA ARG A 207 -31.17 -17.53 13.11
C ARG A 207 -32.37 -16.60 13.20
N SER A 208 -32.39 -15.51 12.42
CA SER A 208 -33.55 -14.63 12.36
C SER A 208 -34.78 -15.35 11.81
N ILE A 209 -34.63 -16.10 10.71
CA ILE A 209 -35.69 -16.89 10.06
C ILE A 209 -36.22 -17.99 11.00
N MET A 210 -35.35 -18.67 11.74
CA MET A 210 -35.74 -19.75 12.66
C MET A 210 -36.45 -19.23 13.93
N LEU A 211 -36.10 -18.04 14.42
CA LEU A 211 -36.76 -17.41 15.56
C LEU A 211 -38.13 -16.84 15.19
N THR A 212 -38.27 -16.20 14.02
CA THR A 212 -39.56 -15.65 13.57
C THR A 212 -40.55 -16.73 13.17
N SER A 213 -40.11 -17.85 12.58
CA SER A 213 -41.00 -18.98 12.25
C SER A 213 -41.65 -19.65 13.47
N SER A 214 -41.16 -19.38 14.69
CA SER A 214 -41.68 -19.96 15.92
C SER A 214 -42.69 -19.06 16.66
N ILE A 215 -42.86 -17.79 16.28
CA ILE A 215 -43.57 -16.80 17.12
C ILE A 215 -44.69 -16.02 16.40
N SER A 216 -44.74 -15.87 15.07
CA SER A 216 -45.85 -15.10 14.47
C SER A 216 -46.24 -15.52 13.04
N HIS A 217 -47.56 -15.62 12.81
CA HIS A 217 -48.22 -15.87 11.52
C HIS A 217 -48.48 -14.58 10.71
N ASN A 218 -47.85 -13.47 11.06
CA ASN A 218 -48.04 -12.19 10.37
C ASN A 218 -46.84 -11.89 9.48
N SER A 219 -47.12 -11.46 8.26
CA SER A 219 -46.16 -10.95 7.28
C SER A 219 -45.30 -9.85 7.90
N GLU A 220 -44.08 -10.18 8.28
CA GLU A 220 -43.10 -9.22 8.78
C GLU A 220 -42.03 -9.00 7.71
N ASP A 221 -41.88 -7.73 7.34
CA ASP A 221 -40.95 -7.18 6.36
C ASP A 221 -39.58 -7.87 6.41
N ILE A 222 -39.17 -8.45 5.28
CA ILE A 222 -37.83 -9.06 5.14
C ILE A 222 -36.80 -7.93 5.04
N SER A 223 -36.49 -7.29 6.17
CA SER A 223 -35.54 -6.18 6.23
C SER A 223 -34.14 -6.66 6.61
N ILE A 224 -33.14 -6.27 5.82
CA ILE A 224 -31.74 -6.58 6.10
C ILE A 224 -31.27 -5.74 7.29
N SER A 225 -30.80 -6.39 8.35
CA SER A 225 -30.27 -5.68 9.51
C SER A 225 -29.06 -4.80 9.16
N ALA A 226 -28.87 -3.70 9.89
CA ALA A 226 -27.72 -2.80 9.71
C ALA A 226 -26.38 -3.55 9.83
N ILE A 227 -26.30 -4.55 10.73
CA ILE A 227 -25.11 -5.38 10.92
C ILE A 227 -24.79 -6.16 9.64
N THR A 228 -25.80 -6.78 9.03
CA THR A 228 -25.63 -7.52 7.77
C THR A 228 -25.22 -6.61 6.62
N ARG A 229 -25.72 -5.37 6.54
CA ARG A 229 -25.27 -4.38 5.54
C ARG A 229 -23.79 -4.01 5.73
N ILE A 230 -23.36 -3.76 6.97
CA ILE A 230 -21.95 -3.50 7.29
C ILE A 230 -21.07 -4.69 6.90
N LEU A 231 -21.51 -5.93 7.17
CA LEU A 231 -20.77 -7.13 6.80
C LEU A 231 -20.64 -7.28 5.27
N ILE A 232 -21.69 -6.96 4.50
CA ILE A 232 -21.64 -6.92 3.03
C ILE A 232 -20.65 -5.87 2.53
N ILE A 233 -20.68 -4.65 3.09
CA ILE A 233 -19.75 -3.56 2.77
C ILE A 233 -18.31 -4.02 3.04
N LEU A 234 -18.06 -4.67 4.18
CA LEU A 234 -16.73 -5.13 4.57
C LEU A 234 -16.24 -6.28 3.67
N LEU A 235 -17.11 -7.22 3.33
CA LEU A 235 -16.79 -8.34 2.42
C LEU A 235 -16.39 -7.83 1.03
N THR A 236 -17.14 -6.89 0.48
CA THR A 236 -16.85 -6.27 -0.82
C THR A 236 -15.63 -5.35 -0.80
N THR A 237 -15.36 -4.68 0.33
CA THR A 237 -14.12 -3.92 0.55
C THR A 237 -12.90 -4.84 0.49
N ILE A 238 -12.93 -5.97 1.22
CA ILE A 238 -11.85 -6.97 1.21
C ILE A 238 -11.66 -7.54 -0.21
N PHE A 239 -12.75 -7.82 -0.91
CA PHE A 239 -12.71 -8.33 -2.28
C PHE A 239 -12.02 -7.36 -3.25
N SER A 240 -12.39 -6.07 -3.19
CA SER A 240 -11.76 -5.03 -3.99
C SER A 240 -10.26 -4.91 -3.71
N LEU A 241 -9.86 -4.97 -2.44
CA LEU A 241 -8.45 -4.92 -2.02
C LEU A 241 -7.68 -6.15 -2.53
N MET A 242 -8.23 -7.34 -2.32
CA MET A 242 -7.67 -8.63 -2.72
C MET A 242 -7.29 -8.64 -4.21
N ILE A 243 -8.25 -8.30 -5.07
CA ILE A 243 -8.05 -8.28 -6.53
C ILE A 243 -7.04 -7.22 -6.93
N SER A 244 -7.19 -6.00 -6.41
CA SER A 244 -6.38 -4.86 -6.85
C SER A 244 -4.91 -5.02 -6.46
N ILE A 245 -4.63 -5.47 -5.24
CA ILE A 245 -3.25 -5.73 -4.77
C ILE A 245 -2.64 -6.90 -5.54
N SER A 246 -3.39 -7.99 -5.73
CA SER A 246 -2.93 -9.15 -6.52
C SER A 246 -2.53 -8.75 -7.95
N ILE A 247 -3.40 -8.04 -8.66
CA ILE A 247 -3.13 -7.57 -10.03
C ILE A 247 -1.88 -6.71 -10.07
N TYR A 248 -1.73 -5.79 -9.11
CA TYR A 248 -0.56 -4.93 -8.99
C TYR A 248 0.73 -5.73 -8.74
N GLU A 249 0.72 -6.70 -7.82
CA GLU A 249 1.91 -7.51 -7.51
C GLU A 249 2.35 -8.33 -8.73
N PHE A 250 1.41 -8.98 -9.43
CA PHE A 250 1.71 -9.73 -10.65
C PHE A 250 2.21 -8.84 -11.78
N TYR A 251 1.63 -7.63 -11.92
CA TYR A 251 2.06 -6.67 -12.93
C TYR A 251 3.52 -6.23 -12.71
N ILE A 252 3.92 -5.91 -11.48
CA ILE A 252 5.31 -5.53 -11.20
C ILE A 252 6.25 -6.73 -11.33
N LEU A 253 5.83 -7.91 -10.87
CA LEU A 253 6.62 -9.13 -11.00
C LEU A 253 6.96 -9.45 -12.47
N ASN A 254 5.99 -9.27 -13.37
CA ASN A 254 6.19 -9.51 -14.80
C ASN A 254 7.10 -8.48 -15.48
N LYS A 255 7.37 -7.34 -14.84
CA LYS A 255 8.29 -6.31 -15.33
C LYS A 255 9.75 -6.52 -14.95
N ILE A 256 10.06 -7.52 -14.12
CA ILE A 256 11.43 -7.81 -13.72
C ILE A 256 12.22 -8.33 -14.94
N LYS A 257 13.11 -7.48 -15.46
CA LYS A 257 14.01 -7.80 -16.58
C LYS A 257 15.48 -7.55 -16.25
N ASN A 258 15.75 -6.63 -15.33
CA ASN A 258 17.08 -6.22 -14.91
C ASN A 258 17.14 -5.90 -13.41
N TYR A 259 18.34 -5.65 -12.90
CA TYR A 259 18.59 -5.35 -11.47
C TYR A 259 17.82 -4.14 -10.95
N ASN A 260 17.61 -3.12 -11.79
CA ASN A 260 16.81 -1.96 -11.40
C ASN A 260 15.34 -2.34 -11.19
N SER A 261 14.72 -3.00 -12.17
CA SER A 261 13.33 -3.50 -12.05
C SER A 261 13.16 -4.54 -10.93
N PHE A 262 14.23 -5.25 -10.58
CA PHE A 262 14.27 -6.18 -9.47
C PHE A 262 14.29 -5.46 -8.12
N ASN A 263 15.15 -4.45 -7.95
CA ASN A 263 15.15 -3.60 -6.76
C ASN A 263 13.81 -2.85 -6.63
N ASP A 264 13.23 -2.40 -7.74
CA ASP A 264 11.90 -1.80 -7.76
C ASP A 264 10.83 -2.79 -7.29
N PHE A 265 10.84 -4.04 -7.75
CA PHE A 265 9.88 -5.05 -7.28
C PHE A 265 9.97 -5.26 -5.76
N TYR A 266 11.17 -5.50 -5.24
CA TYR A 266 11.39 -5.69 -3.81
C TYR A 266 11.08 -4.43 -3.01
N PHE A 267 11.21 -3.23 -3.60
CA PHE A 267 10.85 -2.00 -2.93
C PHE A 267 9.37 -1.63 -3.08
N LEU A 268 8.65 -2.12 -4.09
CA LEU A 268 7.28 -1.69 -4.42
C LEU A 268 6.19 -2.70 -4.06
N SER A 269 6.53 -3.98 -3.93
CA SER A 269 5.59 -5.03 -3.56
C SER A 269 5.11 -4.89 -2.11
N PHE A 270 3.83 -5.13 -1.86
CA PHE A 270 3.23 -5.18 -0.54
C PHE A 270 3.79 -6.34 0.29
N ASN A 271 3.86 -7.55 -0.29
CA ASN A 271 4.19 -8.77 0.46
C ASN A 271 5.61 -9.29 0.26
N ASN A 272 6.28 -8.87 -0.81
CA ASN A 272 7.62 -9.32 -1.16
C ASN A 272 8.72 -8.36 -0.73
N TYR A 273 8.39 -7.35 0.08
CA TYR A 273 9.35 -6.39 0.56
C TYR A 273 10.51 -7.07 1.33
N ASP A 274 11.74 -6.93 0.82
CA ASP A 274 12.93 -7.51 1.45
C ASP A 274 14.19 -6.72 1.11
N PHE A 275 14.66 -5.92 2.06
CA PHE A 275 15.89 -5.12 1.92
C PHE A 275 17.14 -5.97 1.72
N LYS A 276 17.18 -7.19 2.27
CA LYS A 276 18.37 -8.04 2.18
C LYS A 276 18.62 -8.54 0.76
N LYS A 277 17.63 -8.40 -0.13
CA LYS A 277 17.70 -8.86 -1.51
C LYS A 277 18.03 -7.76 -2.50
N LEU A 278 18.17 -6.50 -2.06
CA LEU A 278 18.56 -5.42 -2.97
C LEU A 278 19.97 -5.67 -3.51
N ASN A 279 20.22 -5.27 -4.76
CA ASN A 279 21.48 -5.56 -5.44
C ASN A 279 22.09 -4.30 -6.09
N SER A 280 23.37 -4.03 -5.79
CA SER A 280 24.13 -2.85 -6.24
C SER A 280 25.04 -3.08 -7.46
N SER A 281 25.18 -4.33 -7.93
CA SER A 281 26.23 -4.77 -8.88
C SER A 281 26.28 -4.06 -10.23
N LEU A 282 25.18 -3.45 -10.69
CA LEU A 282 25.12 -2.73 -11.97
C LEU A 282 25.12 -1.20 -11.84
N ILE A 283 25.37 -0.65 -10.65
CA ILE A 283 25.33 0.80 -10.47
C ILE A 283 26.63 1.40 -11.01
N LYS A 284 26.48 2.27 -12.01
CA LYS A 284 27.60 3.03 -12.58
C LYS A 284 28.22 3.90 -11.48
N ARG A 285 29.54 3.83 -11.36
CA ARG A 285 30.32 4.73 -10.50
C ARG A 285 30.08 6.16 -10.91
#